data_AF-X1RQB2-F1
#
_entry.id   AF-X1RQB2-F1
#
_cell.length_a   1.000
_cell.length_b   1.000
_cell.length_c   1.000
_cell.angle_alpha   90.00
_cell.angle_beta   90.00
_cell.angle_gamma   90.00
#
_symmetry.space_group_name_H-M   'P 1'
#
loop_
_entity.id
_entity.type
_entity.pdbx_description
1 polymer ?
#
loop_
_entity_poly.entity_id
_entity_poly.type
_entity_poly.pdbx_seq_one_letter_code
_entity_poly.pdbx_strand_id
1 'polypeptide(L)' 'IVKSVHVPVIIAGGPKTDTIQDLLQLVYDSIQAGGRGVAFGRNIFQAEDPIKIVKALSKIVHHNYTVGEVLKEYQIK' A
#
# COMPACT_ATOMS: atom_id res chain seq x y z
N ILE A 1 5.90 0.51 17.84
CA ILE A 1 7.09 0.37 16.96
C ILE A 1 7.51 1.71 16.41
N VAL A 2 6.77 2.31 15.48
CA VAL A 2 7.14 3.59 14.83
C VAL A 2 7.36 4.77 15.79
N LYS A 3 6.68 4.79 16.95
CA LYS A 3 6.91 5.79 18.02
C LYS A 3 8.12 5.50 18.92
N SER A 4 8.73 4.32 18.79
CA SER A 4 9.75 3.78 19.70
C SER A 4 11.12 3.61 19.05
N VAL A 5 11.24 3.91 17.75
CA VAL A 5 12.49 3.76 16.98
C VAL A 5 12.82 5.04 16.22
N HIS A 6 14.10 5.35 16.07
CA HIS A 6 14.59 6.58 15.42
C HIS A 6 14.94 6.41 13.94
N VAL A 7 14.65 5.24 13.35
CA VAL A 7 14.96 4.91 11.95
C VAL A 7 13.67 4.71 11.15
N PRO A 8 13.69 4.93 9.82
CA PRO A 8 12.53 4.67 8.97
C PRO A 8 12.05 3.22 9.09
N VAL A 9 10.74 3.04 9.26
CA VAL A 9 10.11 1.73 9.29
C VAL A 9 9.28 1.57 8.03
N ILE A 10 9.47 0.45 7.35
CA ILE A 10 8.64 0.02 6.23
C ILE A 10 7.93 -1.28 6.58
N ILE A 11 6.77 -1.54 5.98
CA ILE A 11 6.10 -2.83 6.10
C ILE A 11 6.47 -3.74 4.95
N ALA A 12 6.77 -5.01 5.25
CA ALA A 12 6.92 -6.03 4.24
C ALA A 12 5.55 -6.57 3.82
N GLY A 13 5.46 -7.04 2.57
CA GLY A 13 4.27 -7.70 2.07
C GLY A 13 4.03 -9.02 2.80
N GLY A 14 2.78 -9.29 3.15
CA GLY A 14 2.35 -10.57 3.71
C GLY A 14 2.14 -11.66 2.65
N PRO A 15 1.37 -12.70 2.99
CA PRO A 15 0.76 -13.59 2.01
C PRO A 15 -0.04 -12.81 0.95
N LYS A 16 -0.47 -13.51 -0.10
CA LYS A 16 -1.38 -12.90 -1.08
C LYS A 16 -2.66 -12.46 -0.36
N THR A 17 -3.06 -11.20 -0.50
CA THR A 17 -4.33 -10.72 0.06
C THR A 17 -5.50 -11.15 -0.82
N ASP A 18 -6.68 -11.29 -0.22
CA ASP A 18 -7.89 -11.70 -0.92
C ASP A 18 -8.37 -10.63 -1.92
N THR A 19 -8.21 -9.35 -1.55
CA THR A 19 -8.56 -8.22 -2.42
C THR A 19 -7.42 -7.20 -2.54
N ILE A 20 -7.46 -6.39 -3.60
CA ILE A 20 -6.56 -5.24 -3.76
C ILE A 20 -6.94 -4.12 -2.78
N GLN A 21 -8.22 -3.98 -2.45
CA GLN A 21 -8.67 -3.02 -1.44
C GLN A 21 -8.00 -3.29 -0.09
N ASP A 22 -7.92 -4.55 0.36
CA ASP A 22 -7.28 -4.90 1.63
C ASP A 22 -5.78 -4.56 1.61
N LEU A 23 -5.12 -4.78 0.46
CA LEU A 23 -3.72 -4.40 0.27
C LEU A 23 -3.53 -2.88 0.40
N LEU A 24 -4.39 -2.10 -0.25
CA LEU A 24 -4.34 -0.64 -0.21
C LEU A 24 -4.65 -0.11 1.20
N GLN A 25 -5.60 -0.73 1.90
CA GLN A 25 -5.94 -0.39 3.28
C GLN A 25 -4.78 -0.66 4.23
N LEU A 26 -4.13 -1.83 4.12
CA LEU A 26 -2.94 -2.16 4.90
C LEU A 26 -1.82 -1.12 4.73
N VAL A 27 -1.58 -0.67 3.48
CA VAL A 27 -0.58 0.36 3.19
C VAL A 27 -0.99 1.70 3.78
N TYR A 28 -2.24 2.11 3.56
CA TYR A 28 -2.76 3.36 4.10
C TYR A 28 -2.62 3.41 5.63
N ASP A 29 -3.08 2.38 6.33
CA ASP A 29 -3.01 2.30 7.80
C ASP A 29 -1.57 2.33 8.30
N SER A 30 -0.65 1.65 7.59
CA SER A 30 0.77 1.68 7.91
C SER A 30 1.37 3.08 7.81
N ILE A 31 1.06 3.81 6.73
CA ILE A 31 1.53 5.19 6.54
C ILE A 31 0.92 6.11 7.60
N GLN A 32 -0.39 6.00 7.88
CA GLN A 32 -1.06 6.78 8.92
C GLN A 32 -0.51 6.50 10.32
N ALA A 33 -0.08 5.27 10.61
CA ALA A 33 0.56 4.94 11.87
C ALA A 33 1.94 5.61 12.03
N GLY A 34 2.57 6.05 10.94
CA GLY A 34 3.91 6.63 10.91
C GLY A 34 4.94 5.83 10.11
N GLY A 35 4.50 4.82 9.36
CA GLY A 35 5.34 4.08 8.41
C GLY A 35 5.87 5.00 7.30
N ARG A 36 7.03 4.66 6.74
CA ARG A 36 7.74 5.47 5.73
C ARG A 36 7.84 4.80 4.37
N GLY A 37 7.19 3.65 4.16
CA GLY A 37 7.18 2.95 2.88
C GLY A 37 6.77 1.48 3.01
N VAL A 38 6.86 0.77 1.88
CA VAL A 38 6.48 -0.64 1.77
C VAL A 38 7.49 -1.44 0.95
N ALA A 39 7.63 -2.73 1.24
CA ALA A 39 8.44 -3.68 0.48
C ALA A 39 7.57 -4.88 0.06
N PHE A 40 6.90 -4.76 -1.08
CA PHE A 40 5.93 -5.74 -1.57
C PHE A 40 6.43 -6.50 -2.80
N GLY A 41 6.16 -7.81 -2.82
CA GLY A 41 6.49 -8.70 -3.94
C GLY A 41 5.24 -9.37 -4.50
N ARG A 42 4.84 -10.51 -3.92
CA ARG A 42 3.77 -11.40 -4.45
C ARG A 42 2.49 -10.68 -4.82
N ASN A 43 2.00 -9.77 -3.97
CA ASN A 43 0.79 -8.99 -4.23
C ASN A 43 0.87 -8.06 -5.45
N ILE A 44 2.08 -7.76 -5.92
CA ILE A 44 2.32 -6.90 -7.09
C ILE A 44 2.49 -7.74 -8.34
N PHE A 45 3.47 -8.66 -8.36
CA PHE A 45 3.81 -9.40 -9.57
C PHE A 45 2.81 -10.51 -9.94
N GLN A 46 1.93 -10.93 -9.01
CA GLN A 46 0.87 -11.92 -9.28
C GLN A 46 -0.50 -11.27 -9.51
N ALA A 47 -0.57 -9.94 -9.56
CA ALA A 47 -1.81 -9.25 -9.87
C ALA A 47 -2.07 -9.20 -11.37
N GLU A 48 -3.33 -9.04 -11.75
CA GLU A 48 -3.74 -8.92 -13.16
C GLU A 48 -3.11 -7.69 -13.84
N ASP A 49 -3.00 -6.58 -13.12
CA ASP A 49 -2.37 -5.34 -13.59
C ASP A 49 -1.39 -4.79 -12.53
N PRO A 50 -0.13 -5.26 -12.54
CA PRO A 50 0.89 -4.82 -11.60
C PRO A 50 1.17 -3.31 -11.71
N ILE A 51 1.11 -2.74 -12.91
CA ILE A 51 1.40 -1.32 -13.15
C ILE A 51 0.35 -0.45 -12.45
N LYS A 52 -0.94 -0.80 -12.60
CA LYS A 52 -2.04 -0.11 -11.94
C LYS A 52 -1.89 -0.14 -10.43
N ILE A 53 -1.53 -1.29 -9.86
CA ILE A 53 -1.38 -1.45 -8.40
C ILE A 53 -0.17 -0.67 -7.89
N VAL A 54 0.96 -0.68 -8.58
CA VAL A 54 2.13 0.13 -8.19
C VAL A 54 1.81 1.62 -8.21
N LYS A 55 1.08 2.10 -9.23
CA LYS A 55 0.63 3.50 -9.29
C LYS A 55 -0.32 3.84 -8.13
N ALA A 56 -1.28 2.97 -7.84
CA ALA A 56 -2.19 3.09 -6.71
C ALA A 56 -1.45 3.18 -5.36
N LEU A 57 -0.48 2.29 -5.12
CA LEU A 57 0.35 2.32 -3.92
C LEU A 57 1.20 3.58 -3.82
N SER A 58 1.80 4.02 -4.93
CA SER A 58 2.59 5.25 -4.98
C SER A 58 1.77 6.48 -4.57
N LYS A 59 0.49 6.56 -4.97
CA LYS A 59 -0.44 7.62 -4.54
C LYS A 59 -0.62 7.67 -3.02
N ILE A 60 -0.79 6.50 -2.39
CA ILE A 60 -0.93 6.43 -0.93
C ILE A 60 0.39 6.81 -0.23
N VAL A 61 1.51 6.23 -0.67
CA VAL A 61 2.81 6.38 0.01
C VAL A 61 3.43 7.77 -0.17
N HIS A 62 3.29 8.36 -1.37
CA HIS A 62 4.00 9.59 -1.74
C HIS A 62 3.09 10.80 -1.94
N HIS A 63 1.78 10.61 -2.12
CA HIS A 63 0.86 11.69 -2.48
C HIS A 63 -0.30 11.87 -1.50
N ASN A 64 -0.29 11.21 -0.33
CA ASN A 64 -1.30 11.31 0.73
C ASN A 64 -2.74 11.00 0.28
N TYR A 65 -2.90 10.17 -0.74
CA TYR A 65 -4.23 9.73 -1.14
C TYR A 65 -4.85 8.78 -0.10
N THR A 66 -6.17 8.85 0.05
CA THR A 66 -6.98 7.85 0.74
C THR A 66 -7.24 6.63 -0.14
N VAL A 67 -7.63 5.51 0.49
CA VAL A 67 -7.99 4.28 -0.24
C VAL A 67 -9.15 4.53 -1.22
N GLY A 68 -10.19 5.26 -0.79
CA GLY A 68 -11.37 5.54 -1.63
C GLY A 68 -11.04 6.37 -2.87
N GLU A 69 -10.13 7.35 -2.76
CA GLU A 69 -9.67 8.15 -3.91
C GLU A 69 -8.93 7.30 -4.92
N VAL A 70 -8.06 6.40 -4.45
CA VAL A 70 -7.28 5.49 -5.30
C VAL A 70 -8.17 4.47 -6.01
N LEU A 71 -9.12 3.86 -5.29
CA LEU A 71 -10.08 2.93 -5.88
C LEU A 71 -10.89 3.60 -6.99
N LYS A 72 -11.31 4.86 -6.77
CA LYS A 72 -12.06 5.65 -7.75
C LYS A 72 -11.20 6.05 -8.96
N GLU A 73 -9.97 6.52 -8.76
CA GLU A 73 -9.07 6.96 -9.84
C GLU A 73 -8.67 5.80 -10.77
N TYR A 74 -8.39 4.61 -10.21
CA TYR A 74 -7.91 3.45 -10.97
C TYR A 74 -8.99 2.42 -11.31
N GLN A 75 -10.25 2.67 -10.93
CA GLN A 75 -11.38 1.76 -11.13
C GLN A 75 -11.07 0.34 -10.63
N ILE A 76 -10.47 0.26 -9.44
CA ILE A 76 -10.12 -1.01 -8.79
C ILE A 76 -11.37 -1.50 -8.07
N LYS A 77 -11.70 -2.78 -8.28
CA LYS A 77 -12.81 -3.47 -7.60
C LYS A 77 -12.38 -4.03 -6.26
#